data_AF-A0A972LNQ2-F1
#
_entry.id   AF-A0A972LNQ2-F1
#
_cell.length_a   1.000
_cell.length_b   1.000
_cell.length_c   1.000
_cell.angle_alpha   90.00
_cell.angle_beta   90.00
_cell.angle_gamma   90.00
#
_symmetry.space_group_name_H-M   'P 1'
#
loop_
_entity.id
_entity.type
_entity.pdbx_description
1 polymer ?
#
loop_
_entity_poly.entity_id
_entity_poly.type
_entity_poly.pdbx_seq_one_letter_code
_entity_poly.pdbx_strand_id
1 'polypeptide(L)'
;MAKYEMATIFISISAILISLASVIYTSSLSEKISSSDYKAKEQVKTDTAKLLSSLRSIMHKGALSSTTKDTIDISHEKNSIGEFLTSQTGLAYYSWVNEKSTEAGKVGKSGESWRLFFLYLAELANANHA
;
A
#
# COMPACT_ATOMS: atom_id res chain seq x y z
N MET A 1 -34.00 -25.03 40.77
CA MET A 1 -34.45 -24.32 39.55
C MET A 1 -33.98 -22.87 39.52
N ALA A 2 -34.22 -22.04 40.54
CA ALA A 2 -33.88 -20.60 40.53
C ALA A 2 -32.40 -20.23 40.21
N LYS A 3 -31.41 -21.05 40.59
CA LYS A 3 -29.99 -20.77 40.28
C LYS A 3 -29.67 -20.83 38.78
N TYR A 4 -30.35 -21.71 38.03
CA TYR A 4 -30.16 -21.84 36.58
C TYR A 4 -30.80 -20.68 35.84
N GLU A 5 -31.97 -20.21 36.29
CA GLU A 5 -32.65 -19.04 35.72
C GLU A 5 -31.82 -17.76 35.89
N MET A 6 -31.25 -17.56 37.09
CA MET A 6 -30.34 -16.43 37.34
C MET A 6 -29.09 -16.50 36.45
N ALA A 7 -28.48 -17.68 36.29
CA ALA A 7 -27.32 -17.86 35.42
C ALA A 7 -27.65 -17.55 33.95
N THR A 8 -28.80 -18.00 33.43
CA THR A 8 -29.25 -17.66 32.09
C THR A 8 -29.51 -16.16 31.91
N ILE A 9 -30.09 -15.49 32.92
CA ILE A 9 -30.32 -14.03 32.88
C ILE A 9 -28.98 -13.29 32.83
N PHE A 10 -27.99 -13.67 33.64
CA PHE A 10 -26.65 -13.07 33.60
C PHE A 10 -25.94 -13.28 32.25
N ILE A 11 -26.04 -14.48 31.68
CA ILE A 11 -25.48 -14.78 30.36
C ILE A 11 -26.15 -13.93 29.29
N SER A 12 -27.48 -13.84 29.27
CA SER A 12 -28.22 -13.02 28.31
C SER A 12 -27.89 -11.53 28.43
N ILE A 13 -27.81 -10.99 29.65
CA ILE A 13 -27.42 -9.59 29.88
C ILE A 13 -25.99 -9.34 29.39
N SER A 14 -25.05 -10.24 29.71
CA SER A 14 -23.67 -10.11 29.25
C SER A 14 -23.55 -10.16 27.72
N ALA A 15 -24.32 -11.02 27.04
CA ALA A 15 -24.34 -11.11 25.58
C ALA A 15 -24.89 -9.83 24.94
N ILE A 16 -25.91 -9.22 25.55
CA ILE A 16 -26.47 -7.93 25.09
C ILE A 16 -25.43 -6.82 25.25
N LEU A 17 -24.73 -6.76 26.39
CA LEU A 17 -23.70 -5.75 26.64
C LEU A 17 -22.50 -5.91 25.68
N ILE A 18 -22.05 -7.13 25.43
CA ILE A 18 -20.96 -7.41 24.47
C ILE A 18 -21.38 -7.04 23.04
N SER A 19 -22.62 -7.35 22.65
CA SER A 19 -23.15 -7.01 21.33
C SER A 19 -23.25 -5.49 21.16
N LEU A 20 -23.72 -4.78 22.19
CA LEU A 20 -23.82 -3.32 22.16
C LEU A 20 -22.43 -2.65 22.12
N ALA A 21 -21.47 -3.14 22.91
CA ALA A 21 -20.09 -2.68 22.86
C ALA A 21 -19.44 -2.94 21.49
N SER A 22 -19.74 -4.08 20.86
CA SER A 22 -19.24 -4.43 19.52
C SER A 22 -19.81 -3.49 18.45
N VAL A 23 -21.11 -3.20 18.49
CA VAL A 23 -21.75 -2.26 17.54
C VAL A 23 -21.16 -0.85 17.67
N ILE A 24 -20.96 -0.36 18.89
CA ILE A 24 -20.37 0.96 19.15
C ILE A 24 -18.91 1.01 18.69
N TYR A 25 -18.12 -0.04 18.97
CA TYR A 25 -16.74 -0.10 18.54
C TYR A 25 -16.62 -0.18 17.02
N THR A 26 -17.45 -1.01 16.37
CA THR A 26 -17.49 -1.13 14.91
C THR A 26 -17.98 0.14 14.25
N SER A 27 -18.94 0.88 14.83
CA SER A 27 -19.40 2.15 14.27
C SER A 27 -18.34 3.24 14.40
N SER A 28 -17.70 3.40 15.56
CA SER A 28 -16.59 4.36 15.74
C SER A 28 -15.37 4.02 14.88
N LEU A 29 -15.06 2.72 14.72
CA LEU A 29 -14.00 2.27 13.80
C LEU A 29 -14.41 2.51 12.34
N SER A 30 -15.67 2.27 11.97
CA SER A 30 -16.19 2.53 10.63
C SER A 30 -16.17 4.02 10.30
N GLU A 31 -16.48 4.91 11.25
CA GLU A 31 -16.36 6.37 11.08
C GLU A 31 -14.90 6.78 10.90
N LYS A 32 -13.99 6.21 11.69
CA LYS A 32 -12.56 6.46 11.56
C LYS A 32 -11.99 5.93 10.24
N ILE A 33 -12.43 4.76 9.78
CA ILE A 33 -12.11 4.18 8.47
C ILE A 33 -12.78 4.97 7.35
N SER A 34 -13.95 5.57 7.59
CA SER A 34 -14.67 6.41 6.63
C SER A 34 -14.05 7.80 6.48
N SER A 35 -13.19 8.23 7.41
CA SER A 35 -12.48 9.49 7.27
C SER A 35 -11.57 9.46 6.04
N SER A 36 -11.69 10.50 5.20
CA SER A 36 -10.92 10.63 3.95
C SER A 36 -9.41 10.54 4.19
N ASP A 37 -8.94 11.11 5.31
CA ASP A 37 -7.52 11.14 5.67
C ASP A 37 -6.98 9.76 6.06
N TYR A 38 -7.77 8.94 6.76
CA TYR A 38 -7.38 7.58 7.09
C TYR A 38 -7.28 6.71 5.84
N LYS A 39 -8.29 6.79 4.94
CA LYS A 39 -8.26 6.09 3.65
C LYS A 39 -7.07 6.51 2.81
N ALA A 40 -6.81 7.81 2.71
CA ALA A 40 -5.66 8.33 1.96
C ALA A 40 -4.33 7.81 2.55
N LYS A 41 -4.19 7.81 3.89
CA LYS A 41 -2.98 7.31 4.54
C LYS A 41 -2.75 5.82 4.35
N GLU A 42 -3.80 5.01 4.48
CA GLU A 42 -3.71 3.56 4.22
C GLU A 42 -3.52 3.24 2.73
N GLN A 43 -4.10 4.05 1.84
CA GLN A 43 -3.87 3.94 0.39
C GLN A 43 -2.40 4.17 0.03
N VAL A 44 -1.79 5.25 0.56
CA VAL A 44 -0.36 5.54 0.33
C VAL A 44 0.52 4.36 0.79
N LYS A 45 0.25 3.81 1.98
CA LYS A 45 0.99 2.64 2.49
C LYS A 45 0.81 1.42 1.58
N THR A 46 -0.43 1.16 1.17
CA THR A 46 -0.78 0.01 0.32
C THR A 46 -0.09 0.10 -1.03
N ASP A 47 -0.18 1.26 -1.69
CA ASP A 47 0.44 1.51 -2.99
C ASP A 47 1.96 1.38 -2.91
N THR A 48 2.56 1.92 -1.85
CA THR A 48 4.02 1.82 -1.61
C THR A 48 4.45 0.37 -1.35
N ALA A 49 3.69 -0.38 -0.56
CA ALA A 49 3.98 -1.79 -0.27
C ALA A 49 3.87 -2.66 -1.53
N LYS A 50 2.84 -2.43 -2.36
CA LYS A 50 2.66 -3.10 -3.65
C LYS A 50 3.82 -2.81 -4.61
N LEU A 51 4.26 -1.55 -4.69
CA LEU A 51 5.42 -1.17 -5.50
C LEU A 51 6.68 -1.92 -5.05
N LEU A 52 6.98 -1.90 -3.75
CA LEU A 52 8.15 -2.60 -3.19
C LEU A 52 8.09 -4.11 -3.41
N SER A 53 6.90 -4.70 -3.24
CA SER A 53 6.68 -6.13 -3.49
C SER A 53 6.93 -6.47 -4.97
N SER A 54 6.46 -5.63 -5.90
CA SER A 54 6.66 -5.81 -7.34
C SER A 54 8.13 -5.71 -7.72
N LEU A 55 8.84 -4.71 -7.21
CA LEU A 55 10.28 -4.55 -7.43
C LEU A 55 11.08 -5.75 -6.89
N ARG A 56 10.74 -6.22 -5.68
CA ARG A 56 11.39 -7.40 -5.08
C ARG A 56 11.10 -8.66 -5.89
N SER A 57 9.88 -8.81 -6.42
CA SER A 57 9.54 -9.92 -7.29
C SER A 57 10.34 -9.88 -8.59
N ILE A 58 10.48 -8.71 -9.24
CA ILE A 58 11.35 -8.52 -10.42
C ILE A 58 12.79 -8.91 -10.10
N MET A 59 13.35 -8.47 -8.96
CA MET A 59 14.71 -8.85 -8.56
C MET A 59 14.86 -10.35 -8.36
N HIS A 60 13.90 -11.01 -7.71
CA HIS A 60 13.94 -12.44 -7.47
C HIS A 60 13.81 -13.24 -8.76
N LYS A 61 12.87 -12.84 -9.63
CA LYS A 61 12.70 -13.37 -10.98
C LYS A 61 13.97 -13.18 -11.80
N GLY A 62 14.54 -11.99 -11.87
CA GLY A 62 15.81 -11.72 -12.56
C GLY A 62 16.98 -12.55 -12.02
N ALA A 63 17.04 -12.81 -10.72
CA ALA A 63 18.03 -13.72 -10.16
C ALA A 63 17.82 -15.17 -10.64
N LEU A 64 16.56 -15.63 -10.72
CA LEU A 64 16.25 -16.97 -11.24
C LEU A 64 16.57 -17.11 -12.74
N SER A 65 16.33 -16.08 -13.58
CA SER A 65 16.68 -16.15 -15.02
C SER A 65 18.19 -16.14 -15.25
N SER A 66 18.97 -15.62 -14.31
CA SER A 66 20.44 -15.75 -14.40
C SER A 66 20.91 -17.20 -14.19
N THR A 67 20.08 -18.04 -13.56
CA THR A 67 20.36 -19.46 -13.29
C THR A 67 19.64 -20.44 -14.22
N THR A 68 18.53 -20.02 -14.83
CA THR A 68 17.70 -20.83 -15.74
C THR A 68 17.52 -20.10 -17.07
N LYS A 69 17.69 -20.76 -18.22
CA LYS A 69 17.53 -20.16 -19.56
C LYS A 69 16.07 -19.83 -19.93
N ASP A 70 15.14 -20.00 -19.00
CA ASP A 70 13.73 -19.77 -19.23
C ASP A 70 13.41 -18.28 -19.26
N THR A 71 12.55 -17.88 -20.20
CA THR A 71 12.01 -16.53 -20.25
C THR A 71 11.08 -16.31 -19.07
N ILE A 72 11.44 -15.38 -18.18
CA ILE A 72 10.64 -15.12 -16.99
C ILE A 72 9.60 -14.05 -17.28
N ASP A 73 8.34 -14.40 -17.04
CA ASP A 73 7.23 -13.47 -17.13
C ASP A 73 7.20 -12.51 -15.94
N ILE A 74 7.28 -11.21 -16.25
CA ILE A 74 7.17 -10.10 -15.30
C ILE A 74 5.97 -9.18 -15.60
N SER A 75 5.00 -9.64 -16.40
CA SER A 75 3.88 -8.82 -16.87
C SER A 75 3.01 -8.30 -15.72
N HIS A 76 2.81 -9.11 -14.68
CA HIS A 76 2.06 -8.70 -13.49
C HIS A 76 2.76 -7.59 -12.70
N GLU A 77 4.08 -7.67 -12.53
CA GLU A 77 4.87 -6.65 -11.86
C GLU A 77 4.91 -5.35 -12.67
N LYS A 78 5.00 -5.44 -14.00
CA LYS A 78 4.90 -4.27 -14.90
C LYS A 78 3.56 -3.56 -14.73
N ASN A 79 2.45 -4.31 -14.74
CA ASN A 79 1.13 -3.73 -14.52
C ASN A 79 1.02 -3.05 -13.15
N SER A 80 1.53 -3.69 -12.10
CA SER A 80 1.52 -3.13 -10.73
C SER A 80 2.35 -1.85 -10.61
N ILE A 81 3.47 -1.75 -11.33
CA ILE A 81 4.27 -0.51 -11.41
C ILE A 81 3.50 0.57 -12.19
N GLY A 82 2.86 0.23 -13.30
CA GLY A 82 2.02 1.16 -14.07
C GLY A 82 0.85 1.72 -13.27
N GLU A 83 0.16 0.87 -12.50
CA GLU A 83 -0.88 1.28 -11.56
C GLU A 83 -0.33 2.25 -10.50
N PHE A 84 0.85 1.99 -9.94
CA PHE A 84 1.49 2.91 -9.00
C PHE A 84 1.79 4.27 -9.66
N LEU A 85 2.39 4.29 -10.86
CA LEU A 85 2.76 5.52 -11.57
C LEU A 85 1.56 6.40 -11.92
N THR A 86 0.39 5.78 -12.13
CA THR A 86 -0.87 6.48 -12.45
C THR A 86 -1.75 6.76 -11.23
N SER A 87 -1.36 6.26 -10.04
CA SER A 87 -2.09 6.49 -8.79
C SER A 87 -1.89 7.91 -8.24
N GLN A 88 -2.82 8.35 -7.38
CA GLN A 88 -2.67 9.59 -6.62
C GLN A 88 -1.43 9.57 -5.73
N THR A 89 -1.06 8.40 -5.19
CA THR A 89 0.16 8.21 -4.41
C THR A 89 1.41 8.47 -5.27
N GLY A 90 1.47 7.89 -6.47
CA GLY A 90 2.58 8.09 -7.41
C GLY A 90 2.76 9.56 -7.80
N LEU A 91 1.66 10.25 -8.11
CA LEU A 91 1.67 11.68 -8.43
C LEU A 91 2.13 12.55 -7.25
N ALA A 92 1.67 12.23 -6.03
CA ALA A 92 2.09 12.93 -4.82
C ALA A 92 3.59 12.74 -4.54
N TYR A 93 4.09 11.51 -4.70
CA TYR A 93 5.52 11.22 -4.58
C TYR A 93 6.35 11.99 -5.62
N TYR A 94 5.91 12.01 -6.89
CA TYR A 94 6.61 12.75 -7.93
C TYR A 94 6.68 14.25 -7.65
N SER A 95 5.57 14.84 -7.19
CA SER A 95 5.48 16.26 -6.83
C SER A 95 6.41 16.59 -5.66
N TRP A 96 6.39 15.77 -4.61
CA TRP A 96 7.27 15.91 -3.45
C TRP A 96 8.75 15.76 -3.80
N VAL A 97 9.09 14.77 -4.64
CA VAL A 97 10.46 14.57 -5.14
C VAL A 97 10.94 15.80 -5.92
N ASN A 98 10.10 16.37 -6.78
CA ASN A 98 10.47 17.54 -7.56
C ASN A 98 10.75 18.77 -6.67
N GLU A 99 9.94 18.97 -5.63
CA GLU A 99 10.16 20.01 -4.62
C GLU A 99 11.50 19.80 -3.89
N LYS A 100 11.72 18.59 -3.35
CA LYS A 100 12.96 18.26 -2.62
C LYS A 100 14.20 18.33 -3.48
N SER A 101 14.11 17.96 -4.75
CA SER A 101 15.21 18.07 -5.71
C SER A 101 15.56 19.54 -6.01
N THR A 102 14.55 20.40 -6.08
CA THR A 102 14.73 21.85 -6.26
C THR A 102 15.40 22.48 -5.04
N GLU A 103 14.98 22.09 -3.83
CA GLU A 103 15.64 22.51 -2.58
C GLU A 103 17.10 22.04 -2.51
N ALA A 104 17.36 20.77 -2.86
CA ALA A 104 18.71 20.21 -2.88
C ALA A 104 19.64 20.95 -3.86
N GLY A 105 19.13 21.31 -5.04
CA GLY A 105 19.86 22.11 -6.03
C GLY A 105 20.28 23.48 -5.50
N LYS A 106 19.44 24.13 -4.68
CA LYS A 106 19.76 25.43 -4.05
C LYS A 106 20.95 25.36 -3.08
N VAL A 107 21.21 24.19 -2.49
CA VAL A 107 22.31 23.95 -1.55
C VAL A 107 23.48 23.19 -2.18
N GLY A 108 23.52 23.10 -3.53
CA GLY A 108 24.61 22.46 -4.27
C GLY A 108 24.64 20.94 -4.18
N LYS A 109 23.54 20.29 -3.79
CA LYS A 109 23.41 18.83 -3.78
C LYS A 109 22.65 18.35 -5.01
N SER A 110 23.13 17.28 -5.65
CA SER A 110 22.41 16.64 -6.75
C SER A 110 21.13 15.98 -6.23
N GLY A 111 19.98 16.43 -6.75
CA GLY A 111 18.66 15.81 -6.55
C GLY A 111 18.34 14.71 -7.58
N GLU A 112 19.32 14.25 -8.35
CA GLU A 112 19.10 13.48 -9.58
C GLU A 112 18.63 12.05 -9.33
N SER A 113 19.01 11.42 -8.21
CA SER A 113 18.72 10.01 -7.93
C SER A 113 17.23 9.67 -7.93
N TRP A 114 16.39 10.58 -7.43
CA TRP A 114 14.95 10.37 -7.37
C TRP A 114 14.27 10.51 -8.73
N ARG A 115 14.77 11.42 -9.58
CA ARG A 115 14.32 11.53 -10.97
C ARG A 115 14.67 10.29 -11.77
N LEU A 116 15.90 9.80 -11.61
CA LEU A 116 16.35 8.57 -12.24
C LEU A 116 15.52 7.36 -11.79
N PHE A 117 15.19 7.27 -10.50
CA PHE A 117 14.32 6.21 -9.98
C PHE A 117 12.96 6.18 -10.70
N PHE A 118 12.29 7.33 -10.85
CA PHE A 118 11.00 7.40 -11.54
C PHE A 118 11.11 7.11 -13.04
N LEU A 119 12.18 7.55 -13.69
CA LEU A 119 12.46 7.21 -15.09
C LEU A 119 12.62 5.70 -15.25
N TYR A 120 13.41 5.04 -14.39
CA TYR A 120 13.58 3.59 -14.44
C TYR A 120 12.28 2.83 -14.14
N LEU A 121 11.42 3.33 -13.26
CA LEU A 121 10.09 2.74 -13.06
C LEU A 121 9.22 2.84 -14.31
N ALA A 122 9.22 4.00 -14.98
CA ALA A 122 8.47 4.20 -16.20
C ALA A 122 9.01 3.34 -17.36
N GLU A 123 10.33 3.21 -17.47
CA GLU A 123 10.97 2.29 -18.42
C GLU A 123 10.58 0.84 -18.13
N LEU A 124 10.65 0.40 -16.87
CA LEU A 124 10.25 -0.96 -16.47
C LEU A 124 8.79 -1.24 -16.80
N ALA A 125 7.89 -0.28 -16.58
CA ALA A 125 6.48 -0.41 -16.95
C ALA A 125 6.28 -0.52 -18.47
N ASN A 126 7.07 0.21 -19.26
CA ASN A 126 6.94 0.31 -20.73
C ASN A 126 7.84 -0.62 -21.55
N ALA A 127 8.75 -1.38 -20.93
CA ALA A 127 9.75 -2.22 -21.59
C ALA A 127 9.17 -3.48 -22.30
N ASN A 128 8.00 -3.40 -22.93
CA ASN A 128 7.34 -4.44 -23.72
C ASN A 128 7.12 -4.05 -25.20
N HIS A 129 7.80 -3.01 -25.69
CA HIS A 129 7.76 -2.58 -27.10
C HIS A 129 9.12 -2.64 -27.83
N ALA A 130 10.02 -3.54 -27.42
CA ALA A 130 11.28 -3.81 -28.10
C ALA A 130 11.42 -5.32 -28.39
#